data_AF-A0A1G9BYJ7-F1
#
_entry.id   AF-A0A1G9BYJ7-F1
#
_cell.length_a   1.000
_cell.length_b   1.000
_cell.length_c   1.000
_cell.angle_alpha   90.00
_cell.angle_beta   90.00
_cell.angle_gamma   90.00
#
_symmetry.space_group_name_H-M   'P 1'
#
loop_
_entity.id
_entity.type
_entity.pdbx_description
1 polymer ?
#
loop_
_entity_poly.entity_id
_entity_poly.type
_entity_poly.pdbx_seq_one_letter_code
_entity_poly.pdbx_strand_id
1 'polypeptide(L)' 'MYVVVKRANHLREGLHLVLDVSHAVVEPAALEQLRECSATHHLPATIDPLQSECQLSIVAPAETAAVPRVRRLVAA' A
#
# COMPACT_ATOMS: atom_id res chain seq x y z
N MET A 1 -2.79 6.22 6.08
CA MET A 1 -2.78 6.55 4.63
C MET A 1 -4.16 6.86 4.07
N TYR A 2 -5.18 6.04 4.33
CA TYR A 2 -6.52 6.22 3.71
C TYR A 2 -7.19 7.58 3.89
N VAL A 3 -7.02 8.25 5.05
CA VAL A 3 -7.57 9.59 5.28
C VAL A 3 -6.99 10.62 4.30
N VAL A 4 -5.72 10.50 3.91
CA VAL A 4 -5.08 11.38 2.93
C VAL A 4 -5.72 11.17 1.56
N VAL A 5 -5.88 9.91 1.16
CA VAL A 5 -6.53 9.55 -0.11
C VAL A 5 -7.96 10.08 -0.18
N LYS A 6 -8.75 9.86 0.88
CA LYS A 6 -10.13 10.35 0.96
C LYS A 6 -10.21 11.87 0.82
N ARG A 7 -9.36 12.60 1.55
CA ARG A 7 -9.36 14.07 1.50
C ARG A 7 -8.93 14.58 0.13
N ALA A 8 -7.90 14.00 -0.46
CA ALA A 8 -7.44 14.38 -1.79
C ALA A 8 -8.53 14.16 -2.86
N ASN A 9 -9.30 13.07 -2.77
CA ASN A 9 -10.42 12.82 -3.67
C ASN A 9 -11.52 13.90 -3.55
N HIS A 10 -11.80 14.39 -2.34
CA HIS A 10 -12.75 15.47 -2.12
C HIS A 10 -12.24 16.87 -2.52
N LEU A 11 -10.92 17.06 -2.65
CA LEU A 11 -10.36 18.34 -3.08
C LEU A 11 -10.62 18.58 -4.57
N ARG A 12 -10.54 17.54 -5.39
CA ARG A 12 -10.80 17.61 -6.82
C ARG A 12 -11.14 16.24 -7.38
N GLU A 13 -12.24 16.16 -8.12
CA GLU A 13 -12.60 14.96 -8.85
C GLU A 13 -11.51 14.57 -9.86
N GLY A 14 -11.26 13.26 -9.96
CA GLY A 14 -10.30 12.67 -10.89
C GLY A 14 -8.83 12.89 -10.52
N LEU A 15 -8.51 13.27 -9.28
CA LEU A 15 -7.13 13.37 -8.83
C LEU A 15 -6.50 11.97 -8.75
N HIS A 16 -5.40 11.76 -9.48
CA HIS A 16 -4.61 10.54 -9.36
C HIS A 16 -3.57 10.68 -8.26
N LEU A 17 -3.57 9.73 -7.32
CA LEU A 17 -2.66 9.70 -6.19
C LEU A 17 -1.64 8.59 -6.36
N VAL A 18 -0.36 8.93 -6.18
CA VAL A 18 0.73 7.97 -6.12
C VAL A 18 1.26 7.93 -4.69
N LEU A 19 1.12 6.78 -4.03
CA LEU A 19 1.71 6.52 -2.72
C LEU A 19 3.01 5.76 -2.93
N ASP A 20 4.14 6.47 -2.78
CA ASP A 20 5.45 5.85 -2.76
C ASP A 20 5.82 5.40 -1.35
N VAL A 21 5.86 4.09 -1.16
CA VAL A 21 6.26 3.42 0.07
C VAL A 21 7.49 2.54 -0.14
N SER A 22 8.22 2.72 -1.25
CA SER A 22 9.40 1.91 -1.62
C SER A 22 10.51 1.91 -0.57
N HIS A 23 10.61 2.99 0.20
CA HIS A 23 11.59 3.18 1.27
C HIS A 23 11.01 3.06 2.69
N ALA A 24 9.74 2.63 2.81
CA ALA A 24 9.06 2.47 4.10
C ALA A 24 9.04 1.01 4.56
N VAL A 25 9.06 0.82 5.88
CA VAL A 25 8.72 -0.47 6.49
C VAL A 25 7.21 -0.52 6.65
N VAL A 26 6.56 -1.37 5.85
CA VAL A 26 5.10 -1.54 5.84
C VAL A 26 4.79 -2.99 6.19
N GLU A 27 3.82 -3.19 7.07
CA GLU A 27 3.32 -4.54 7.36
C GLU A 27 2.74 -5.18 6.08
N PRO A 28 3.03 -6.46 5.78
CA PRO A 28 2.55 -7.10 4.55
C PRO A 28 1.04 -7.00 4.35
N ALA A 29 0.26 -7.24 5.41
CA ALA A 29 -1.20 -7.13 5.36
C ALA A 29 -1.67 -5.70 5.04
N ALA A 30 -1.00 -4.68 5.57
CA ALA A 30 -1.31 -3.28 5.26
C ALA A 30 -0.97 -2.94 3.79
N LEU A 31 0.14 -3.46 3.26
CA LEU A 31 0.51 -3.29 1.86
C LEU A 31 -0.49 -3.98 0.92
N GLU A 32 -0.97 -5.17 1.29
CA GLU A 32 -1.98 -5.90 0.55
C GLU A 32 -3.31 -5.14 0.48
N GLN A 33 -3.76 -4.57 1.60
CA GLN A 33 -4.94 -3.70 1.61
C GLN A 33 -4.76 -2.45 0.74
N LEU A 34 -3.58 -1.84 0.72
CA LEU A 34 -3.28 -0.70 -0.18
C LEU A 34 -3.33 -1.12 -1.65
N ARG A 35 -2.81 -2.31 -1.99
CA ARG A 35 -2.88 -2.88 -3.34
C ARG A 35 -4.33 -3.17 -3.74
N GLU A 36 -5.16 -3.68 -2.83
CA GLU A 36 -6.59 -3.91 -3.07
C GLU A 36 -7.33 -2.60 -3.35
N CYS A 37 -7.04 -1.53 -2.59
CA CYS A 37 -7.63 -0.22 -2.84
C CYS A 37 -7.25 0.33 -4.22
N SER A 38 -5.99 0.12 -4.63
CA SER A 38 -5.49 0.52 -5.95
C SER A 38 -6.17 -0.28 -7.07
N ALA A 39 -6.38 -1.58 -6.90
CA ALA A 39 -7.03 -2.44 -7.89
C ALA A 39 -8.53 -2.16 -8.03
N THR A 40 -9.21 -1.94 -6.91
CA THR A 40 -10.66 -1.73 -6.87
C THR A 40 -11.05 -0.28 -7.13
N HIS A 41 -10.12 0.67 -7.04
CA HIS A 41 -10.37 2.11 -7.05
C HIS A 41 -11.30 2.60 -5.93
N HIS A 42 -11.36 1.84 -4.83
CA HIS A 42 -12.19 2.18 -3.69
C HIS A 42 -11.41 2.06 -2.39
N LEU A 43 -11.72 2.94 -1.45
CA LEU A 43 -11.23 2.82 -0.08
C LEU A 43 -12.07 1.79 0.68
N PRO A 44 -11.55 1.22 1.78
CA PRO A 44 -12.32 0.32 2.62
C PRO A 44 -13.60 1.01 3.11
N ALA A 45 -14.71 0.28 3.20
CA ALA A 45 -16.01 0.83 3.61
C ALA A 45 -16.00 1.49 4.99
N THR A 46 -15.13 1.03 5.89
CA THR A 46 -14.92 1.64 7.21
C THR A 46 -14.31 3.05 7.12
N ILE A 47 -13.58 3.35 6.04
CA ILE A 47 -12.98 4.67 5.79
C ILE A 47 -13.88 5.52 4.91
N ASP A 48 -14.44 4.93 3.85
CA ASP A 48 -15.40 5.61 2.99
C ASP A 48 -16.69 4.80 2.79
N PRO A 49 -17.71 5.02 3.63
CA PRO A 49 -18.98 4.29 3.54
C PRO A 49 -19.73 4.53 2.22
N LEU A 50 -19.48 5.67 1.56
CA LEU A 50 -20.09 6.01 0.29
C LEU A 50 -19.45 5.28 -0.90
N GLN A 51 -18.33 4.59 -0.67
CA GLN A 51 -17.58 3.87 -1.71
C GLN A 51 -17.37 4.76 -2.93
N SER A 52 -16.83 5.96 -2.70
CA SER A 52 -16.50 6.89 -3.78
C SER A 52 -15.33 6.33 -4.59
N GLU A 53 -15.41 6.42 -5.91
CA GLU A 53 -14.30 6.04 -6.79
C GLU A 53 -13.10 6.97 -6.52
N CYS A 54 -11.89 6.41 -6.44
CA CYS A 54 -10.64 7.13 -6.27
C CYS A 54 -9.53 6.50 -7.11
N GLN A 55 -8.69 7.34 -7.71
CA GLN A 55 -7.56 6.86 -8.51
C GLN A 55 -6.30 6.80 -7.65
N LEU A 56 -5.83 5.58 -7.38
CA LEU A 56 -4.69 5.33 -6.50
C LEU A 56 -3.69 4.35 -7.13
N SER A 57 -2.41 4.67 -7.03
CA SER A 57 -1.31 3.77 -7.39
C SER A 57 -0.30 3.65 -6.26
N ILE A 58 0.25 2.45 -6.06
CA ILE A 58 1.20 2.15 -4.99
C ILE A 58 2.56 1.80 -5.58
N VAL A 59 3.59 2.54 -5.20
CA VAL A 59 4.99 2.13 -5.46
C VAL A 59 5.47 1.40 -4.22
N ALA A 60 5.53 0.07 -4.31
CA ALA A 60 5.84 -0.81 -3.18
C ALA A 60 7.35 -1.01 -2.98
N PRO A 61 7.80 -1.40 -1.76
CA PRO A 61 9.16 -1.88 -1.57
C PRO A 61 9.49 -3.01 -2.54
N ALA A 62 10.72 -3.05 -3.05
CA ALA A 62 11.20 -4.22 -3.76
C ALA A 62 11.08 -5.42 -2.81
N GLU A 63 10.35 -6.46 -3.21
CA GLU A 63 10.27 -7.69 -2.45
C GLU A 63 11.69 -8.21 -2.30
N THR A 64 12.25 -7.99 -1.11
CA THR A 64 13.59 -8.49 -0.79
C THR A 64 13.38 -9.99 -0.62
N ALA A 65 13.54 -10.73 -1.71
CA ALA A 65 13.54 -12.19 -1.69
C ALA A 65 14.40 -12.60 -0.50
N ALA A 66 13.78 -13.29 0.47
CA ALA A 66 14.42 -13.60 1.74
C ALA A 66 15.79 -14.20 1.47
N VAL A 67 16.86 -13.44 1.72
CA VAL A 67 18.22 -13.92 1.50
C VAL A 67 18.40 -15.10 2.46
N PRO A 68 18.68 -16.32 1.97
CA PRO A 68 18.79 -17.47 2.85
C PRO A 68 19.93 -17.21 3.82
N ARG A 69 19.60 -17.18 5.13
CA ARG A 69 20.60 -17.10 6.19
C ARG A 69 21.44 -18.37 6.11
N VAL A 70 22.62 -18.28 5.51
CA VAL A 70 23.63 -19.35 5.54
C VAL A 70 24.00 -19.58 7.00
N ARG A 71 23.46 -20.64 7.59
CA ARG A 71 23.90 -21.13 8.89
C ARG A 71 25.35 -21.61 8.73
N ARG A 72 26.31 -20.85 9.26
CA ARG A 72 27.66 -21.40 9.47
C ARG A 72 27.54 -22.52 10.50
N LEU A 73 27.77 -23.76 10.05
CA LEU A 73 28.03 -24.87 10.94
C LEU A 73 29.43 -24.66 11.52
N VAL A 74 29.52 -24.48 12.84
CA VAL A 74 30.81 -24.50 13.55
C VAL A 74 31.07 -25.97 13.89
N ALA A 75 32.09 -26.57 13.29
CA ALA A 75 32.60 -27.88 13.67
C ALA A 75 33.54 -27.72 14.88
N ALA A 76 33.35 -28.57 15.89
CA ALA A 76 34.25 -28.77 17.02
C ALA A 76 34.78 -30.20 16.97
#